data_AF-A0A353V7U8-F1
#
_entry.id   AF-A0A353V7U8-F1
#
_cell.length_a   1.000
_cell.length_b   1.000
_cell.length_c   1.000
_cell.angle_alpha   90.00
_cell.angle_beta   90.00
_cell.angle_gamma   90.00
#
_symmetry.space_group_name_H-M   'P 1'
#
loop_
_entity.id
_entity.type
_entity.pdbx_description
1 polymer ?
#
loop_
_entity_poly.entity_id
_entity_poly.type
_entity_poly.pdbx_seq_one_letter_code
_entity_poly.pdbx_strand_id
1 'polypeptide(L)'
;HDRVLAGFAGTAADAFTLFARFEGKLEEHRGNLARAAVELAKDWRQDRVLRRLEALLAVADRDLSFILSGTGDVIEPDDGLIGIGSGGPYALAAARALVAHSGLDARAIATEAMRVAASICVYTNEHVTVEVL
;
A
#
# COMPACT_ATOMS: atom_id res chain seq x y z
N HIS A 1 -14.42 -5.68 -9.81
CA HIS A 1 -13.07 -6.21 -9.65
C HIS A 1 -11.98 -5.14 -9.87
N ASP A 2 -12.25 -4.00 -10.52
CA ASP A 2 -11.23 -2.91 -10.65
C ASP A 2 -11.55 -1.65 -9.82
N ARG A 3 -11.65 -1.77 -8.50
CA ARG A 3 -11.96 -0.61 -7.63
C ARG A 3 -10.91 -0.34 -6.54
N VAL A 4 -9.95 -1.24 -6.40
CA VAL A 4 -8.95 -1.20 -5.34
C VAL A 4 -7.58 -1.45 -5.95
N LEU A 5 -6.60 -0.65 -5.59
CA LEU A 5 -5.18 -0.91 -5.83
C LEU A 5 -4.60 -1.59 -4.61
N ALA A 6 -3.75 -2.59 -4.83
CA ALA A 6 -3.02 -3.28 -3.77
C ALA A 6 -1.53 -3.35 -4.14
N GLY A 7 -0.67 -3.04 -3.17
CA GLY A 7 0.79 -3.06 -3.30
C GLY A 7 1.42 -3.75 -2.10
N PHE A 8 2.51 -4.48 -2.32
CA PHE A 8 3.17 -5.28 -1.28
C PHE A 8 4.67 -5.06 -1.30
N ALA A 9 5.27 -4.89 -0.13
CA ALA A 9 6.72 -4.79 0.04
C ALA A 9 7.28 -6.06 0.69
N GLY A 10 7.74 -7.01 -0.11
CA GLY A 10 8.28 -8.29 0.35
C GLY A 10 8.49 -9.29 -0.80
N THR A 11 8.41 -10.59 -0.51
CA THR A 11 8.59 -11.63 -1.54
C THR A 11 7.34 -11.80 -2.42
N ALA A 12 7.53 -12.20 -3.68
CA ALA A 12 6.41 -12.41 -4.60
C ALA A 12 5.43 -13.51 -4.12
N ALA A 13 5.94 -14.58 -3.49
CA ALA A 13 5.09 -15.67 -2.99
C ALA A 13 4.15 -15.22 -1.86
N ASP A 14 4.65 -14.38 -0.96
CA ASP A 14 3.85 -13.79 0.11
C ASP A 14 2.81 -12.82 -0.43
N ALA A 15 3.21 -12.01 -1.43
CA ALA A 15 2.31 -11.07 -2.12
C ALA A 15 1.09 -11.79 -2.71
N PHE A 16 1.31 -12.84 -3.50
CA PHE A 16 0.20 -13.61 -4.11
C PHE A 16 -0.74 -14.20 -3.06
N THR A 17 -0.18 -14.71 -1.96
CA THR A 17 -0.98 -15.29 -0.88
C THR A 17 -1.87 -14.22 -0.22
N LEU A 18 -1.31 -13.05 0.09
CA LEU A 18 -2.03 -11.97 0.74
C LEU A 18 -3.04 -11.29 -0.19
N PHE A 19 -2.70 -11.11 -1.46
CA PHE A 19 -3.65 -10.59 -2.46
C PHE A 19 -4.86 -11.50 -2.64
N ALA A 20 -4.65 -12.82 -2.77
CA ALA A 20 -5.76 -13.76 -2.89
C ALA A 20 -6.67 -13.78 -1.65
N ARG A 21 -6.08 -13.72 -0.44
CA ARG A 21 -6.86 -13.62 0.80
C ARG A 21 -7.61 -12.30 0.89
N PHE A 22 -6.98 -11.20 0.50
CA PHE A 22 -7.60 -9.87 0.51
C PHE A 22 -8.76 -9.78 -0.47
N GLU A 23 -8.61 -10.32 -1.68
CA GLU A 23 -9.69 -10.40 -2.67
C GLU A 23 -10.88 -11.18 -2.12
N GLY A 24 -10.65 -12.33 -1.46
CA GLY A 24 -11.70 -13.06 -0.78
C GLY A 24 -12.43 -12.24 0.30
N LYS A 25 -11.70 -11.41 1.08
CA LYS A 25 -12.31 -10.51 2.07
C LYS A 25 -13.09 -9.37 1.43
N LEU A 26 -12.63 -8.84 0.31
CA LEU A 26 -13.38 -7.85 -0.46
C LEU A 26 -14.69 -8.44 -0.98
N GLU A 27 -14.68 -9.66 -1.52
CA GLU A 27 -15.89 -10.35 -1.96
C GLU A 27 -16.87 -10.62 -0.81
N GLU A 28 -16.37 -11.17 0.30
CA GLU A 28 -17.15 -11.45 1.51
C GLU A 28 -17.87 -10.19 2.03
N HIS A 29 -17.21 -9.04 1.97
CA HIS A 29 -17.72 -7.76 2.45
C HIS A 29 -18.21 -6.83 1.34
N ARG A 30 -18.56 -7.38 0.17
CA ARG A 30 -19.18 -6.65 -0.95
C ARG A 30 -18.41 -5.39 -1.38
N GLY A 31 -17.09 -5.46 -1.37
CA GLY A 31 -16.18 -4.39 -1.75
C GLY A 31 -15.95 -3.33 -0.68
N ASN A 32 -16.39 -3.54 0.57
CA ASN A 32 -16.09 -2.62 1.66
C ASN A 32 -14.60 -2.73 2.05
N LEU A 33 -13.80 -1.75 1.62
CA LEU A 33 -12.35 -1.72 1.81
C LEU A 33 -11.95 -1.76 3.28
N ALA A 34 -12.51 -0.86 4.10
CA ALA A 34 -12.20 -0.78 5.53
C ALA A 34 -12.51 -2.09 6.26
N ARG A 35 -13.66 -2.72 5.95
CA ARG A 35 -14.02 -4.00 6.56
C ARG A 35 -13.10 -5.12 6.12
N ALA A 36 -12.80 -5.21 4.82
CA ALA A 36 -11.90 -6.22 4.28
C ALA A 36 -10.48 -6.10 4.85
N ALA A 37 -9.97 -4.87 5.00
CA ALA A 37 -8.69 -4.58 5.63
C ALA A 37 -8.63 -5.08 7.08
N VAL A 38 -9.65 -4.77 7.88
CA VAL A 38 -9.73 -5.21 9.29
C VAL A 38 -9.81 -6.73 9.41
N GLU A 39 -10.63 -7.40 8.60
CA GLU A 39 -10.76 -8.85 8.68
C GLU A 39 -9.50 -9.56 8.16
N LEU A 40 -8.84 -9.04 7.12
CA LEU A 40 -7.54 -9.57 6.68
C LEU A 40 -6.48 -9.44 7.78
N ALA A 41 -6.37 -8.27 8.43
CA ALA A 41 -5.38 -8.04 9.48
C ALA A 41 -5.57 -9.00 10.67
N LYS A 42 -6.83 -9.30 11.04
CA LYS A 42 -7.15 -10.32 12.04
C LYS A 42 -6.68 -11.71 11.60
N ASP A 43 -7.02 -12.14 10.39
CA ASP A 43 -6.64 -13.45 9.86
C ASP A 43 -5.12 -13.59 9.75
N TRP A 44 -4.44 -12.54 9.27
CA TRP A 44 -2.99 -12.50 9.14
C TRP A 44 -2.30 -12.65 10.49
N ARG A 45 -2.78 -11.95 11.53
CA ARG A 45 -2.24 -12.04 12.89
C ARG A 45 -2.42 -13.44 13.51
N GLN A 46 -3.52 -14.12 13.20
CA GLN A 46 -3.83 -15.45 13.71
C GLN A 46 -3.07 -16.56 13.00
N ASP A 47 -2.74 -16.37 11.72
CA ASP A 47 -2.03 -17.37 10.93
C ASP A 47 -0.56 -17.51 11.39
N ARG A 48 -0.20 -18.73 11.81
CA ARG A 48 1.11 -19.05 12.38
C ARG A 48 2.28 -18.74 11.43
N VAL A 49 2.05 -18.89 10.13
CA VAL A 49 3.07 -18.67 9.09
C VAL A 49 3.10 -17.21 8.71
N LEU A 50 1.94 -16.64 8.36
CA LEU A 50 1.89 -15.28 7.80
C LEU A 50 2.29 -14.20 8.81
N ARG A 51 2.00 -14.36 10.10
CA ARG A 51 2.34 -13.35 11.13
C ARG A 51 3.85 -13.09 11.31
N ARG A 52 4.70 -13.95 10.74
CA ARG A 52 6.17 -13.80 10.79
C ARG A 52 6.73 -13.01 9.62
N LEU A 53 5.88 -12.66 8.65
CA LEU A 53 6.27 -11.81 7.54
C LEU A 53 6.54 -10.41 8.07
N GLU A 54 7.72 -9.87 7.77
CA GLU A 54 8.08 -8.47 8.04
C GLU A 54 7.56 -7.52 6.94
N ALA A 55 6.64 -8.02 6.11
CA ALA A 55 6.12 -7.32 4.96
C ALA A 55 4.91 -6.44 5.32
N LEU A 56 4.73 -5.39 4.53
CA LEU A 56 3.59 -4.48 4.61
C LEU A 56 2.74 -4.60 3.34
N LEU A 57 1.43 -4.52 3.51
CA LEU A 57 0.44 -4.48 2.43
C LEU A 57 -0.22 -3.10 2.43
N ALA A 58 -0.15 -2.41 1.30
CA ALA A 58 -0.81 -1.14 1.03
C ALA A 58 -2.05 -1.41 0.16
N VAL A 59 -3.21 -0.89 0.56
CA VAL A 59 -4.46 -1.03 -0.21
C VAL A 59 -5.18 0.32 -0.27
N ALA A 60 -5.76 0.65 -1.41
CA ALA A 60 -6.47 1.93 -1.58
C ALA A 60 -7.60 1.81 -2.60
N ASP A 61 -8.71 2.50 -2.36
CA ASP A 61 -9.76 2.75 -3.34
C ASP A 61 -9.82 4.26 -3.67
N ARG A 62 -10.95 4.75 -4.18
CA ARG A 62 -11.14 6.16 -4.53
C ARG A 62 -11.29 7.07 -3.31
N ASP A 63 -11.62 6.50 -2.15
CA ASP A 63 -12.02 7.23 -0.96
C ASP A 63 -11.01 7.04 0.20
N LEU A 64 -10.47 5.83 0.36
CA LEU A 64 -9.68 5.44 1.53
C LEU A 64 -8.37 4.71 1.13
N SER A 65 -7.38 4.79 2.02
CA SER A 65 -6.11 4.07 1.88
C SER A 65 -5.68 3.47 3.22
N PHE A 66 -5.09 2.27 3.20
CA PHE A 66 -4.68 1.56 4.41
C PHE A 66 -3.31 0.89 4.25
N ILE A 67 -2.55 0.85 5.34
CA ILE A 67 -1.38 -0.01 5.51
C ILE A 67 -1.76 -1.13 6.50
N LEU A 68 -1.47 -2.36 6.12
CA LEU A 68 -1.73 -3.58 6.88
C LEU A 68 -0.42 -4.34 7.15
N SER A 69 -0.35 -4.99 8.31
CA SER A 69 0.83 -5.75 8.73
C SER A 69 0.47 -7.10 9.38
N GLY A 70 1.44 -8.01 9.45
CA GLY A 70 1.29 -9.31 10.10
C GLY A 70 1.10 -9.27 11.63
N THR A 71 1.35 -8.12 12.27
CA THR A 71 1.02 -7.87 13.69
C THR A 71 -0.47 -7.61 13.91
N GLY A 72 -1.23 -7.43 12.83
CA GLY A 72 -2.66 -7.11 12.84
C GLY A 72 -2.95 -5.61 12.90
N ASP A 73 -1.98 -4.77 12.55
CA ASP A 73 -2.19 -3.33 12.49
C ASP A 73 -2.96 -2.96 11.22
N VAL A 74 -3.85 -1.97 11.35
CA VAL A 74 -4.61 -1.36 10.26
C VAL A 74 -4.48 0.14 10.43
N ILE A 75 -3.75 0.78 9.51
CA ILE A 75 -3.37 2.18 9.63
C ILE A 75 -3.95 2.94 8.44
N GLU A 76 -4.83 3.89 8.72
CA GLU A 76 -5.38 4.85 7.76
C GLU A 76 -4.69 6.21 7.98
N PRO A 77 -4.08 6.82 6.95
CA PRO A 77 -3.50 8.15 7.08
C PRO A 77 -4.57 9.25 6.89
N ASP A 78 -4.48 10.33 7.67
CA ASP A 78 -5.39 11.47 7.55
C ASP A 78 -5.31 12.20 6.20
N ASP A 79 -4.16 12.11 5.52
CA ASP A 79 -3.89 12.79 4.24
C ASP A 79 -4.06 11.87 3.01
N GLY A 80 -4.50 10.63 3.21
CA GLY A 80 -4.72 9.66 2.13
C GLY A 80 -3.45 9.17 1.43
N LEU A 81 -2.26 9.58 1.90
CA LEU A 81 -0.98 9.21 1.29
C LEU A 81 -0.31 8.10 2.11
N ILE A 82 0.02 6.99 1.44
CA ILE A 82 0.74 5.88 2.03
C ILE A 82 2.05 5.60 1.28
N GLY A 83 3.07 5.19 2.02
CA GLY A 83 4.35 4.74 1.47
C GLY A 83 4.89 3.57 2.29
N ILE A 84 5.25 2.48 1.61
CA ILE A 84 5.79 1.26 2.22
C ILE A 84 7.12 0.87 1.56
N GLY A 85 7.85 -0.06 2.17
CA GLY A 85 9.16 -0.50 1.70
C GLY A 85 10.30 0.45 2.05
N SER A 86 11.51 0.14 1.59
CA SER A 86 12.75 0.84 1.93
C SER A 86 12.74 2.33 1.54
N GLY A 87 12.16 2.65 0.39
CA GLY A 87 11.99 4.01 -0.12
C GLY A 87 10.77 4.75 0.42
N GLY A 88 9.89 4.06 1.15
CA GLY A 88 8.55 4.54 1.51
C GLY A 88 8.52 5.92 2.19
N PRO A 89 9.32 6.16 3.24
CA PRO A 89 9.33 7.46 3.92
C PRO A 89 9.78 8.63 3.04
N TYR A 90 10.74 8.41 2.14
CA TYR A 90 11.23 9.45 1.22
C TYR A 90 10.18 9.80 0.16
N ALA A 91 9.57 8.77 -0.42
CA ALA A 91 8.48 8.94 -1.38
C ALA A 91 7.29 9.65 -0.73
N LEU A 92 6.90 9.24 0.49
CA LEU A 92 5.79 9.85 1.22
C LEU A 92 6.06 11.33 1.53
N ALA A 93 7.27 11.67 1.98
CA ALA A 93 7.64 13.07 2.24
C ALA A 93 7.58 13.93 0.95
N ALA A 94 8.10 13.41 -0.17
CA ALA A 94 8.04 14.09 -1.46
C ALA A 94 6.60 14.25 -1.95
N ALA A 95 5.78 13.19 -1.89
CA ALA A 95 4.39 13.20 -2.29
C ALA A 95 3.58 14.25 -1.50
N ARG A 96 3.76 14.29 -0.17
CA ARG A 96 3.11 15.29 0.71
C ARG A 96 3.45 16.72 0.30
N ALA A 97 4.72 17.00 0.01
CA ALA A 97 5.15 18.32 -0.44
C ALA A 97 4.54 18.67 -1.81
N LEU A 98 4.52 17.72 -2.75
CA LEU A 98 3.96 17.93 -4.09
C LEU A 98 2.44 18.14 -4.06
N VAL A 99 1.69 17.39 -3.23
CA VAL A 99 0.25 17.61 -3.05
C VAL A 99 -0.02 19.02 -2.50
N ALA A 100 0.76 19.48 -1.52
CA ALA A 100 0.53 20.77 -0.88
C ALA A 100 0.96 21.97 -1.75
N HIS A 101 1.93 21.80 -2.64
CA HIS A 101 2.64 22.93 -3.27
C HIS A 101 2.76 22.85 -4.80
N SER A 102 2.07 21.92 -5.46
CA SER A 102 2.08 21.82 -6.93
C SER A 102 0.67 21.67 -7.50
N GLY A 103 0.55 21.79 -8.83
CA GLY A 103 -0.68 21.49 -9.58
C GLY A 103 -0.64 20.14 -10.29
N LEU A 104 0.22 19.22 -9.83
CA LEU A 104 0.39 17.91 -10.45
C LEU A 104 -0.80 17.00 -10.15
N ASP A 105 -1.13 16.11 -11.08
CA ASP A 105 -2.12 15.05 -10.86
C ASP A 105 -1.54 13.89 -10.03
N ALA A 106 -2.41 12.98 -9.58
CA ALA A 106 -1.99 11.85 -8.73
C ALA A 106 -0.92 10.95 -9.38
N ARG A 107 -1.01 10.73 -10.71
CA ARG A 107 -0.02 9.93 -11.45
C ARG A 107 1.34 10.61 -11.46
N ALA A 108 1.37 11.92 -11.74
CA ALA A 108 2.59 12.72 -11.74
C ALA A 108 3.20 12.81 -10.33
N ILE A 109 2.38 13.03 -9.29
CA ILE A 109 2.84 13.06 -7.90
C ILE A 109 3.47 11.72 -7.51
N ALA A 110 2.82 10.59 -7.77
CA ALA A 110 3.37 9.26 -7.48
C ALA A 110 4.70 9.02 -8.21
N THR A 111 4.78 9.42 -9.48
CA THR A 111 5.99 9.27 -10.31
C THR A 111 7.15 10.11 -9.77
N GLU A 112 6.93 11.40 -9.51
CA GLU A 112 7.97 12.31 -9.02
C GLU A 112 8.40 11.96 -7.59
N ALA A 113 7.47 11.57 -6.72
CA ALA A 113 7.79 11.10 -5.38
C ALA A 113 8.71 9.87 -5.39
N MET A 114 8.43 8.90 -6.27
CA MET A 114 9.28 7.72 -6.44
C MET A 114 10.65 8.06 -7.04
N ARG A 115 10.74 9.03 -7.95
CA ARG A 115 12.03 9.55 -8.46
C ARG A 115 12.86 10.17 -7.34
N VAL A 116 12.26 10.97 -6.46
CA VAL A 116 12.95 11.51 -5.29
C VAL A 116 13.45 10.38 -4.40
N ALA A 117 12.62 9.38 -4.11
CA ALA A 117 13.02 8.23 -3.31
C ALA A 117 14.19 7.45 -3.92
N ALA A 118 14.17 7.23 -5.24
CA ALA A 118 15.25 6.56 -5.97
C ALA A 118 16.58 7.34 -5.92
N SER A 119 16.52 8.68 -5.86
CA SER A 119 17.73 9.50 -5.75
C SER A 119 18.38 9.48 -4.35
N ILE A 120 17.66 9.02 -3.32
CA ILE A 120 18.09 9.06 -1.91
C ILE A 120 18.31 7.65 -1.34
N CYS A 121 17.38 6.72 -1.57
CA CYS A 121 17.39 5.39 -1.01
C CYS A 121 18.16 4.43 -1.92
N VAL A 122 19.27 3.88 -1.43
CA VAL A 122 20.11 2.90 -2.18
C VAL A 122 19.38 1.60 -2.55
N TYR A 123 18.20 1.34 -1.96
CA TYR A 123 17.36 0.17 -2.23
C TYR A 123 16.16 0.48 -3.13
N THR A 124 16.05 1.70 -3.68
CA THR A 124 14.98 2.12 -4.59
C THR A 124 15.61 2.61 -5.89
N ASN A 125 15.05 2.23 -7.04
CA ASN A 125 15.60 2.59 -8.35
C ASN A 125 14.57 3.37 -9.20
N GLU A 126 14.98 3.81 -10.39
CA GLU A 126 14.16 4.63 -11.28
C GLU A 126 13.16 3.82 -12.14
N HIS A 127 13.13 2.48 -12.02
CA HIS A 127 12.17 1.65 -12.74
C HIS A 127 10.83 1.63 -12.01
N VAL A 128 9.98 2.61 -12.31
CA VAL A 128 8.70 2.83 -11.63
C VAL A 128 7.53 2.41 -12.53
N THR A 129 6.63 1.58 -11.99
CA THR A 129 5.32 1.27 -12.57
C THR A 129 4.25 2.05 -11.83
N VAL A 130 3.29 2.64 -12.56
CA VAL A 130 2.22 3.44 -11.97
C VAL A 130 0.85 3.01 -12.47
N GLU A 131 0.04 2.50 -11.55
CA GLU A 131 -1.36 2.12 -11.75
C GLU A 131 -2.31 3.20 -11.23
N VAL A 132 -3.48 3.34 -11.86
CA VAL A 132 -4.50 4.36 -11.53
C VAL A 132 -5.90 3.76 -11.65
N LEU A 133 -6.83 4.16 -10.76
CA LEU A 133 -8.23 3.71 -10.71
C LEU A 133 -9.18 4.47 -11.65
#